data_AF-A0A7K0WSZ3-F1
#
_entry.id   AF-A0A7K0WSZ3-F1
#
_cell.length_a   1.000
_cell.length_b   1.000
_cell.length_c   1.000
_cell.angle_alpha   90.00
_cell.angle_beta   90.00
_cell.angle_gamma   90.00
#
_symmetry.space_group_name_H-M   'P 1'
#
loop_
_entity.id
_entity.type
_entity.pdbx_description
1 polymer ?
#
loop_
_entity_poly.entity_id
_entity_poly.type
_entity_poly.pdbx_seq_one_letter_code
_entity_poly.pdbx_strand_id
1 'polypeptide(L)'
;MLTAVDTRSSGIPGLAPKQAASANLPIPRWIILVGAILLEVVTALALQELRILGLVHAAAILLFGLYAVLKRNLALLICVLAYITGSEVMWRQVRAPIFYLAAPYLFIILSGFAVLFVLQHIGRDGKLALLYAAVMLPAMAVTIGTTGAGAREIIAFALSGPLALAAFVMFTSQVRIAPWLYRRVLWVTLISAVGPLTIAVADVRSELAFAGKINFNGQSNFVTSGGFGPVQVSSALSLGIMAAIFLIISEREKAARIVASVLAVILGVQVLLTFSRGGSFAVGIAMAAFAFAQARNRRVRNGILAVAAVSFTLAYFVVFPWLEDFTGGAFEDRFSNTKSSRTDLAAYDTDIFANNFVFGVGPGMTKYQRLGYEVCQIRSDQCVDEASSHTEFT
;
A
#
# COMPACT_ATOMS: atom_id res chain seq x y z
N MET A 1 -23.83 13.93 30.42
CA MET A 1 -22.87 13.99 31.53
C MET A 1 -21.68 13.11 31.14
N LEU A 2 -20.69 13.68 30.45
CA LEU A 2 -19.48 12.96 30.03
C LEU A 2 -18.48 13.08 31.17
N THR A 3 -18.25 11.99 31.89
CA THR A 3 -17.20 11.87 32.89
C THR A 3 -15.84 12.03 32.21
N ALA A 4 -15.05 12.94 32.74
CA ALA A 4 -13.68 13.20 32.36
C ALA A 4 -12.89 11.89 32.30
N VAL A 5 -12.34 11.59 31.12
CA VAL A 5 -11.29 10.60 30.98
C VAL A 5 -10.07 11.16 31.71
N ASP A 6 -9.79 10.55 32.84
CA ASP A 6 -8.66 10.83 33.72
C ASP A 6 -7.35 10.85 32.92
N THR A 7 -6.77 12.02 32.73
CA THR A 7 -5.48 12.23 32.06
C THR A 7 -4.32 11.99 33.02
N ARG A 8 -4.35 10.88 33.77
CA ARG A 8 -3.24 10.47 34.66
C ARG A 8 -2.29 9.52 33.94
N SER A 9 -1.15 10.09 33.54
CA SER A 9 0.19 9.50 33.64
C SER A 9 0.42 8.02 33.26
N SER A 10 0.01 7.59 32.06
CA SER A 10 0.70 6.47 31.41
C SER A 10 1.89 7.01 30.61
N GLY A 11 3.11 6.70 31.04
CA GLY A 11 4.39 7.13 30.44
C GLY A 11 4.65 6.58 29.03
N ILE A 12 3.78 6.92 28.10
CA ILE A 12 3.98 6.74 26.66
C ILE A 12 4.15 8.14 26.08
N PRO A 13 5.21 8.44 25.32
CA PRO A 13 5.38 9.75 24.73
C PRO A 13 4.26 10.00 23.72
N GLY A 14 3.20 10.67 24.17
CA GLY A 14 2.45 11.54 23.29
C GLY A 14 3.48 12.53 22.76
N LEU A 15 3.68 12.56 21.43
CA LEU A 15 4.44 13.61 20.79
C LEU A 15 3.74 14.92 21.15
N ALA A 16 4.17 15.52 22.27
CA ALA A 16 3.65 16.77 22.76
C ALA A 16 3.68 17.71 21.57
N PRO A 17 2.66 18.56 21.39
CA PRO A 17 2.80 19.63 20.43
C PRO A 17 4.10 20.33 20.84
N LYS A 18 5.16 20.21 20.03
CA LYS A 18 6.00 21.38 19.84
C LYS A 18 4.94 22.42 19.52
N GLN A 19 4.76 23.38 20.42
CA GLN A 19 4.35 24.70 20.03
C GLN A 19 5.36 25.04 18.93
N ALA A 20 5.07 24.60 17.71
CA ALA A 20 5.43 25.34 16.55
C ALA A 20 4.61 26.60 16.80
N ALA A 21 5.24 27.55 17.53
CA ALA A 21 5.31 28.89 17.01
C ALA A 21 5.27 28.72 15.49
N SER A 22 4.27 29.31 14.86
CA SER A 22 4.36 29.61 13.46
C SER A 22 5.62 30.43 13.29
N ALA A 23 6.78 29.77 13.28
CA ALA A 23 7.94 30.25 12.59
C ALA A 23 7.35 30.45 11.21
N ASN A 24 7.14 31.72 10.87
CA ASN A 24 6.69 32.12 9.56
C ASN A 24 7.72 31.50 8.62
N LEU A 25 7.40 30.31 8.11
CA LEU A 25 8.17 29.70 7.06
C LEU A 25 8.11 30.75 5.95
N PRO A 26 9.26 31.21 5.42
CA PRO A 26 9.26 32.23 4.38
C PRO A 26 8.48 31.78 3.13
N ILE A 27 8.17 30.48 3.04
CA ILE A 27 7.49 29.82 1.95
C ILE A 27 6.17 29.20 2.46
N PRO A 28 5.02 29.47 1.80
CA PRO A 28 3.75 28.81 2.06
C PRO A 28 3.87 27.27 2.03
N ARG A 29 3.18 26.59 2.95
CA ARG A 29 3.25 25.12 3.08
C ARG A 29 2.82 24.38 1.82
N TRP A 30 1.81 24.86 1.10
CA TRP A 30 1.40 24.26 -0.18
C TRP A 30 2.53 24.26 -1.23
N ILE A 31 3.41 25.25 -1.24
CA ILE A 31 4.57 25.29 -2.16
C ILE A 31 5.58 24.20 -1.79
N ILE A 32 5.82 23.99 -0.49
CA ILE A 32 6.69 22.90 -0.01
C ILE A 32 6.12 21.54 -0.44
N LEU A 33 4.80 21.36 -0.34
CA LEU A 33 4.12 20.13 -0.77
C LEU A 33 4.26 19.91 -2.29
N VAL A 34 4.02 20.94 -3.09
CA VAL A 34 4.22 20.87 -4.56
C VAL A 34 5.68 20.56 -4.87
N GLY A 35 6.63 21.19 -4.19
CA GLY A 35 8.06 20.89 -4.34
C GLY A 35 8.40 19.43 -4.00
N ALA A 36 7.79 18.86 -2.95
CA ALA A 36 7.98 17.46 -2.59
C ALA A 36 7.35 16.49 -3.62
N ILE A 37 6.18 16.83 -4.18
CA ILE A 37 5.55 16.07 -5.26
C ILE A 37 6.43 16.09 -6.51
N LEU A 38 6.93 17.27 -6.91
CA LEU A 38 7.83 17.41 -8.05
C LEU A 38 9.14 16.66 -7.84
N LEU A 39 9.69 16.70 -6.62
CA LEU A 39 10.88 15.93 -6.27
C LEU A 39 10.62 14.43 -6.44
N GLU A 40 9.48 13.92 -5.95
CA GLU A 40 9.11 12.51 -6.13
C GLU A 40 8.98 12.12 -7.60
N VAL A 41 8.36 12.98 -8.43
CA VAL A 41 8.26 12.77 -9.89
C VAL A 41 9.65 12.67 -10.51
N VAL A 42 10.54 13.61 -10.19
CA VAL A 42 11.93 13.60 -10.70
C VAL A 42 12.69 12.37 -10.23
N THR A 43 12.53 11.98 -8.96
CA THR A 43 13.14 10.75 -8.42
C THR A 43 12.65 9.51 -9.16
N ALA A 44 11.34 9.37 -9.38
CA ALA A 44 10.77 8.23 -10.09
C ALA A 44 11.28 8.12 -11.53
N LEU A 45 11.32 9.23 -12.27
CA LEU A 45 11.86 9.27 -13.63
C LEU A 45 13.37 8.96 -13.65
N ALA A 46 14.14 9.51 -12.72
CA ALA A 46 15.58 9.23 -12.62
C ALA A 46 15.84 7.73 -12.32
N LEU A 47 15.02 7.11 -11.48
CA LEU A 47 15.09 5.67 -11.18
C LEU A 47 14.75 4.80 -12.39
N GLN A 48 13.83 5.26 -13.25
CA GLN A 48 13.45 4.56 -14.49
C GLN A 48 14.62 4.53 -15.49
N GLU A 49 15.34 5.66 -15.62
CA GLU A 49 16.53 5.77 -16.48
C GLU A 49 17.74 5.02 -15.90
N LEU A 50 17.99 5.17 -14.60
CA LEU A 50 19.15 4.61 -13.91
C LEU A 50 18.72 3.72 -12.73
N ARG A 51 18.47 2.44 -13.02
CA ARG A 51 17.98 1.46 -12.05
C ARG A 51 18.81 1.36 -10.76
N ILE A 52 20.13 1.59 -10.83
CA ILE A 52 21.03 1.59 -9.66
C ILE A 52 20.67 2.66 -8.62
N LEU A 53 20.02 3.76 -9.04
CA LEU A 53 19.52 4.77 -8.13
C LEU A 53 18.42 4.22 -7.21
N GLY A 54 17.73 3.14 -7.60
CA GLY A 54 16.80 2.45 -6.71
C GLY A 54 17.47 1.85 -5.48
N LEU A 55 18.69 1.31 -5.62
CA LEU A 55 19.49 0.82 -4.49
C LEU A 55 19.92 1.97 -3.59
N VAL A 56 20.37 3.09 -4.17
CA VAL A 56 20.74 4.31 -3.43
C VAL A 56 19.53 4.87 -2.68
N HIS A 57 18.37 4.89 -3.33
CA HIS A 57 17.11 5.32 -2.73
C HIS A 57 16.72 4.44 -1.54
N ALA A 58 16.77 3.12 -1.70
CA ALA A 58 16.50 2.17 -0.60
C ALA A 58 17.48 2.32 0.57
N ALA A 59 18.77 2.50 0.28
CA ALA A 59 19.78 2.75 1.30
C ALA A 59 19.52 4.07 2.03
N ALA A 60 19.13 5.14 1.32
CA ALA A 60 18.79 6.42 1.93
C ALA A 60 17.58 6.28 2.88
N ILE A 61 16.50 5.60 2.47
CA ILE A 61 15.34 5.35 3.34
C ILE A 61 15.75 4.60 4.60
N LEU A 62 16.59 3.55 4.48
CA LEU A 62 17.10 2.81 5.63
C LEU A 62 17.91 3.73 6.56
N LEU A 63 18.84 4.53 6.03
CA LEU A 63 19.66 5.45 6.82
C LEU A 63 18.81 6.51 7.52
N PHE A 64 17.80 7.09 6.86
CA PHE A 64 16.86 8.03 7.46
C PHE A 64 16.01 7.36 8.55
N GLY A 65 15.56 6.12 8.34
CA GLY A 65 14.83 5.33 9.34
C GLY A 65 15.68 5.04 10.57
N LEU A 66 16.92 4.58 10.38
CA LEU A 66 17.88 4.34 11.48
C LEU A 66 18.22 5.64 12.21
N TYR A 67 18.45 6.74 11.48
CA TYR A 67 18.64 8.05 12.09
C TYR A 67 17.44 8.45 12.96
N ALA A 68 16.21 8.22 12.50
CA ALA A 68 15.00 8.49 13.27
C ALA A 68 14.94 7.65 14.56
N VAL A 69 15.31 6.37 14.50
CA VAL A 69 15.42 5.49 15.68
C VAL A 69 16.48 6.02 16.66
N LEU A 70 17.69 6.30 16.17
CA LEU A 70 18.81 6.79 16.99
C LEU A 70 18.49 8.11 17.69
N LYS A 71 17.80 9.01 17.00
CA LYS A 71 17.33 10.30 17.57
C LYS A 71 16.02 10.18 18.34
N ARG A 72 15.47 8.97 18.49
CA ARG A 72 14.17 8.71 19.13
C ARG A 72 13.05 9.60 18.55
N ASN A 73 13.15 9.93 17.27
CA ASN A 73 12.23 10.82 16.57
C ASN A 73 11.09 10.01 15.93
N LEU A 74 10.08 9.70 16.74
CA LEU A 74 8.90 8.94 16.32
C LEU A 74 8.16 9.58 15.14
N ALA A 75 8.10 10.92 15.09
CA ALA A 75 7.41 11.61 13.99
C ALA A 75 8.08 11.35 12.64
N LEU A 76 9.42 11.41 12.60
CA LEU A 76 10.18 11.09 11.39
C LEU A 76 10.04 9.61 11.04
N LEU A 77 10.15 8.71 12.03
CA LEU A 77 10.10 7.27 11.80
C LEU A 77 8.75 6.82 11.18
N ILE A 78 7.63 7.36 11.67
CA ILE A 78 6.31 7.06 11.10
C ILE A 78 6.20 7.61 9.67
N CYS A 79 6.78 8.78 9.38
CA CYS A 79 6.82 9.30 8.01
C CYS A 79 7.67 8.41 7.09
N VAL A 80 8.82 7.90 7.56
CA VAL A 80 9.64 6.96 6.79
C VAL A 80 8.87 5.68 6.47
N LEU A 81 8.17 5.10 7.46
CA LEU A 81 7.30 3.92 7.24
C LEU A 81 6.19 4.21 6.22
N ALA A 82 5.52 5.37 6.32
CA ALA A 82 4.52 5.78 5.34
C ALA A 82 5.10 5.89 3.92
N TYR A 83 6.35 6.37 3.79
CA TYR A 83 7.02 6.55 2.51
C TYR A 83 7.42 5.22 1.84
N ILE A 84 7.81 4.21 2.64
CA ILE A 84 8.18 2.87 2.14
C ILE A 84 7.06 2.23 1.31
N THR A 85 5.79 2.45 1.68
CA THR A 85 4.65 1.80 1.03
C THR A 85 4.54 2.06 -0.47
N GLY A 86 4.82 3.29 -0.92
CA GLY A 86 4.87 3.62 -2.34
C GLY A 86 6.23 3.32 -2.97
N SER A 87 7.31 3.49 -2.20
CA SER A 87 8.68 3.20 -2.66
C SER A 87 8.86 1.74 -3.07
N GLU A 88 8.23 0.79 -2.36
CA GLU A 88 8.27 -0.63 -2.73
C GLU A 88 7.80 -0.87 -4.17
N VAL A 89 6.63 -0.34 -4.50
CA VAL A 89 6.03 -0.50 -5.82
C VAL A 89 6.88 0.21 -6.87
N MET A 90 7.36 1.42 -6.56
CA MET A 90 8.24 2.20 -7.43
C MET A 90 9.52 1.42 -7.78
N TRP A 91 10.18 0.81 -6.79
CA TRP A 91 11.38 0.01 -7.01
C TRP A 91 11.12 -1.22 -7.86
N ARG A 92 9.96 -1.86 -7.70
CA ARG A 92 9.60 -3.05 -8.49
C ARG A 92 9.24 -2.69 -9.93
N GLN A 93 8.56 -1.56 -10.16
CA GLN A 93 8.28 -1.04 -11.51
C GLN A 93 9.55 -0.78 -12.31
N VAL A 94 10.55 -0.13 -11.70
CA VAL A 94 11.85 0.12 -12.39
C VAL A 94 12.80 -1.08 -12.38
N ARG A 95 12.42 -2.20 -11.75
CA ARG A 95 13.28 -3.39 -11.53
C ARG A 95 14.62 -3.00 -10.90
N ALA A 96 14.57 -2.20 -9.84
CA ALA A 96 15.75 -1.80 -9.09
C ALA A 96 16.53 -3.03 -8.60
N PRO A 97 17.88 -3.00 -8.55
CA PRO A 97 18.71 -4.12 -8.11
C PRO A 97 18.71 -4.22 -6.58
N ILE A 98 17.54 -4.41 -5.99
CA ILE A 98 17.31 -4.58 -4.56
C ILE A 98 16.66 -5.94 -4.31
N PHE A 99 16.80 -6.46 -3.10
CA PHE A 99 16.15 -7.71 -2.73
C PHE A 99 14.62 -7.59 -2.83
N TYR A 100 13.95 -8.63 -3.35
CA TYR A 100 12.51 -8.58 -3.64
C TYR A 100 11.64 -8.22 -2.42
N LEU A 101 11.96 -8.76 -1.23
CA LEU A 101 11.28 -8.45 0.04
C LEU A 101 11.97 -7.35 0.86
N ALA A 102 12.80 -6.50 0.23
CA ALA A 102 13.53 -5.45 0.94
C ALA A 102 12.60 -4.50 1.70
N ALA A 103 11.48 -4.09 1.08
CA ALA A 103 10.53 -3.18 1.72
C ALA A 103 9.81 -3.80 2.93
N PRO A 104 9.20 -5.00 2.85
CA PRO A 104 8.66 -5.68 4.03
C PRO A 104 9.69 -5.85 5.16
N TYR A 105 10.92 -6.23 4.84
CA TYR A 105 11.97 -6.38 5.84
C TYR A 105 12.37 -5.05 6.47
N LEU A 106 12.50 -3.99 5.68
CA LEU A 106 12.76 -2.65 6.20
C LEU A 106 11.63 -2.19 7.13
N PHE A 107 10.38 -2.48 6.76
CA PHE A 107 9.20 -2.16 7.55
C PHE A 107 9.20 -2.89 8.91
N ILE A 108 9.52 -4.19 8.90
CA ILE A 108 9.65 -5.03 10.10
C ILE A 108 10.78 -4.51 10.99
N ILE A 109 11.99 -4.30 10.43
CA ILE A 109 13.18 -3.88 11.18
C ILE A 109 12.94 -2.51 11.83
N LEU A 110 12.46 -1.53 11.08
CA LEU A 110 12.23 -0.18 11.61
C LEU A 110 11.13 -0.15 12.68
N SER A 111 10.05 -0.92 12.50
CA SER A 111 8.98 -1.04 13.51
C SER A 111 9.47 -1.75 14.78
N GLY A 112 10.24 -2.84 14.62
CA GLY A 112 10.86 -3.56 15.74
C GLY A 112 11.86 -2.69 16.49
N PHE A 113 12.70 -1.93 15.78
CA PHE A 113 13.65 -0.99 16.38
C PHE A 113 12.94 0.17 17.10
N ALA A 114 11.80 0.63 16.58
CA ALA A 114 10.97 1.59 17.29
C ALA A 114 10.53 1.04 18.66
N VAL A 115 10.07 -0.21 18.70
CA VAL A 115 9.65 -0.87 19.94
C VAL A 115 10.84 -1.07 20.89
N LEU A 116 11.96 -1.61 20.39
CA LEU A 116 13.12 -1.98 21.21
C LEU A 116 13.89 -0.77 21.75
N PHE A 117 14.16 0.23 20.91
CA PHE A 117 15.09 1.32 21.24
C PHE A 117 14.41 2.65 21.56
N VAL A 118 13.16 2.86 21.10
CA VAL A 118 12.44 4.12 21.30
C VAL A 118 11.37 3.98 22.38
N LEU A 119 10.49 2.98 22.27
CA LEU A 119 9.39 2.77 23.22
C LEU A 119 9.80 1.95 24.44
N GLN A 120 10.73 1.01 24.25
CA GLN A 120 11.33 0.16 25.29
C GLN A 120 10.32 -0.70 26.08
N HIS A 121 9.11 -0.89 25.57
CA HIS A 121 8.10 -1.78 26.14
C HIS A 121 7.13 -2.26 25.05
N ILE A 122 6.43 -3.37 25.33
CA ILE A 122 5.38 -3.93 24.45
C ILE A 122 4.03 -3.90 25.18
N GLY A 123 3.09 -3.14 24.62
CA GLY A 123 1.70 -3.03 25.10
C GLY A 123 0.88 -4.29 24.87
N ARG A 124 -0.36 -4.31 25.39
CA ARG A 124 -1.27 -5.47 25.28
C ARG A 124 -1.51 -5.88 23.83
N ASP A 125 -1.87 -4.93 22.98
CA ASP A 125 -2.17 -5.19 21.56
C ASP A 125 -0.92 -5.63 20.80
N GLY A 126 0.25 -5.11 21.17
CA GLY A 126 1.53 -5.57 20.62
C GLY A 126 1.87 -7.01 21.02
N LYS A 127 1.55 -7.43 22.25
CA LYS A 127 1.67 -8.85 22.66
C LYS A 127 0.71 -9.74 21.88
N LEU A 128 -0.50 -9.27 21.58
CA LEU A 128 -1.45 -10.00 20.72
C LEU A 128 -0.93 -10.10 19.28
N ALA A 129 -0.32 -9.04 18.74
CA ALA A 129 0.33 -9.07 17.43
C ALA A 129 1.50 -10.08 17.38
N LEU A 130 2.30 -10.16 18.46
CA LEU A 130 3.34 -11.18 18.60
C LEU A 130 2.76 -12.60 18.66
N LEU A 131 1.66 -12.80 19.41
CA LEU A 131 0.99 -14.09 19.47
C LEU A 131 0.47 -14.50 18.09
N TYR A 132 -0.15 -13.57 17.35
CA TYR A 132 -0.58 -13.77 15.97
C TYR A 132 0.59 -14.24 15.07
N ALA A 133 1.74 -13.58 15.14
CA ALA A 133 2.93 -13.99 14.40
C ALA A 133 3.48 -15.35 14.87
N ALA A 134 3.49 -15.61 16.17
CA ALA A 134 4.04 -16.83 16.76
C ALA A 134 3.23 -18.08 16.36
N VAL A 135 1.90 -17.98 16.34
CA VAL A 135 1.00 -19.09 15.97
C VAL A 135 1.15 -19.49 14.50
N MET A 136 1.70 -18.63 13.64
CA MET A 136 2.02 -18.98 12.25
C MET A 136 3.31 -19.80 12.09
N LEU A 137 4.22 -19.78 13.07
CA LEU A 137 5.53 -20.44 12.96
C LEU A 137 5.42 -21.98 12.82
N PRO A 138 4.56 -22.70 13.56
CA PRO A 138 4.44 -24.15 13.40
C PRO A 138 4.04 -24.58 11.98
N ALA A 139 3.25 -23.78 11.27
CA ALA A 139 2.83 -24.09 9.90
C ALA A 139 4.02 -24.11 8.92
N MET A 140 5.13 -23.43 9.23
CA MET A 140 6.35 -23.49 8.41
C MET A 140 6.90 -24.91 8.28
N ALA A 141 6.74 -25.75 9.32
CA ALA A 141 7.23 -27.13 9.31
C ALA A 141 6.57 -27.95 8.19
N VAL A 142 5.30 -27.67 7.87
CA VAL A 142 4.58 -28.33 6.77
C VAL A 142 5.22 -27.96 5.43
N THR A 143 5.46 -26.67 5.17
CA THR A 143 6.13 -26.22 3.94
C THR A 143 7.54 -26.80 3.80
N ILE A 144 8.31 -26.85 4.89
CA ILE A 144 9.66 -27.43 4.91
C ILE A 144 9.60 -28.92 4.56
N GLY A 145 8.67 -29.66 5.17
CA GLY A 145 8.49 -31.08 4.92
C GLY A 145 8.14 -31.41 3.46
N THR A 146 7.38 -30.55 2.78
CA THR A 146 6.98 -30.77 1.38
C THR A 146 8.03 -30.34 0.36
N THR A 147 8.71 -29.21 0.59
CA THR A 147 9.52 -28.55 -0.46
C THR A 147 11.03 -28.60 -0.22
N GLY A 148 11.47 -29.03 0.97
CA GLY A 148 12.89 -29.16 1.30
C GLY A 148 13.65 -27.84 1.12
N ALA A 149 14.64 -27.83 0.23
CA ALA A 149 15.50 -26.66 0.00
C ALA A 149 14.75 -25.43 -0.55
N GLY A 150 13.64 -25.62 -1.28
CA GLY A 150 12.83 -24.52 -1.82
C GLY A 150 11.95 -23.81 -0.78
N ALA A 151 11.81 -24.36 0.43
CA ALA A 151 10.89 -23.88 1.45
C ALA A 151 11.16 -22.43 1.86
N ARG A 152 12.44 -22.03 1.91
CA ARG A 152 12.86 -20.72 2.41
C ARG A 152 12.17 -19.57 1.67
N GLU A 153 12.15 -19.62 0.34
CA GLU A 153 11.59 -18.53 -0.48
C GLU A 153 10.07 -18.48 -0.36
N ILE A 154 9.42 -19.63 -0.43
CA ILE A 154 7.96 -19.78 -0.30
C ILE A 154 7.49 -19.25 1.07
N ILE A 155 8.16 -19.67 2.15
CA ILE A 155 7.86 -19.24 3.51
C ILE A 155 8.11 -17.73 3.67
N ALA A 156 9.26 -17.23 3.20
CA ALA A 156 9.63 -15.84 3.33
C ALA A 156 8.61 -14.93 2.62
N PHE A 157 8.21 -15.28 1.40
CA PHE A 157 7.21 -14.53 0.64
C PHE A 157 5.86 -14.55 1.37
N ALA A 158 5.35 -15.74 1.72
CA ALA A 158 4.03 -15.90 2.33
C ALA A 158 3.89 -15.21 3.69
N LEU A 159 4.95 -15.20 4.50
CA LEU A 159 4.90 -14.65 5.86
C LEU A 159 5.38 -13.20 5.98
N SER A 160 6.07 -12.65 4.98
CA SER A 160 6.58 -11.28 5.02
C SER A 160 5.49 -10.24 5.31
N GLY A 161 4.35 -10.32 4.63
CA GLY A 161 3.19 -9.42 4.84
C GLY A 161 2.59 -9.54 6.25
N PRO A 162 2.17 -10.74 6.69
CA PRO A 162 1.71 -10.97 8.06
C PRO A 162 2.68 -10.49 9.14
N LEU A 163 3.98 -10.74 8.99
CA LEU A 163 5.00 -10.32 9.95
C LEU A 163 5.21 -8.80 9.94
N ALA A 164 5.15 -8.16 8.77
CA ALA A 164 5.19 -6.70 8.66
C ALA A 164 3.98 -6.05 9.36
N LEU A 165 2.78 -6.62 9.19
CA LEU A 165 1.58 -6.17 9.90
C LEU A 165 1.73 -6.33 11.41
N ALA A 166 2.20 -7.49 11.87
CA ALA A 166 2.41 -7.75 13.30
C ALA A 166 3.41 -6.76 13.93
N ALA A 167 4.55 -6.53 13.26
CA ALA A 167 5.56 -5.56 13.68
C ALA A 167 4.98 -4.14 13.74
N PHE A 168 4.18 -3.76 12.75
CA PHE A 168 3.56 -2.43 12.69
C PHE A 168 2.51 -2.21 13.77
N VAL A 169 1.65 -3.20 14.03
CA VAL A 169 0.66 -3.13 15.12
C VAL A 169 1.36 -3.07 16.48
N MET A 170 2.41 -3.88 16.67
CA MET A 170 3.22 -3.84 17.89
C MET A 170 3.82 -2.46 18.15
N PHE A 171 4.26 -1.78 17.09
CA PHE A 171 4.74 -0.42 17.17
C PHE A 171 3.61 0.60 17.41
N THR A 172 2.61 0.65 16.53
CA THR A 172 1.66 1.76 16.44
C THR A 172 0.50 1.69 17.42
N SER A 173 0.13 0.50 17.92
CA SER A 173 -0.97 0.34 18.89
C SER A 173 -0.76 1.11 20.19
N GLN A 174 0.49 1.39 20.53
CA GLN A 174 0.89 2.14 21.72
C GLN A 174 1.35 3.57 21.39
N VAL A 175 1.15 4.07 20.17
CA VAL A 175 1.55 5.44 19.78
C VAL A 175 0.34 6.33 19.59
N ARG A 176 0.32 7.48 20.27
CA ARG A 176 -0.68 8.53 20.04
C ARG A 176 -0.06 9.67 19.25
N ILE A 177 -0.66 9.98 18.09
CA ILE A 177 -0.19 11.03 17.19
C ILE A 177 -1.05 12.29 17.32
N ALA A 178 -0.39 13.45 17.32
CA ALA A 178 -1.06 14.73 17.28
C ALA A 178 -1.71 14.98 15.89
N PRO A 179 -2.78 15.79 15.79
CA PRO A 179 -3.46 16.04 14.52
C PRO A 179 -2.56 16.62 13.41
N TRP A 180 -1.53 17.38 13.76
CA TRP A 180 -0.57 17.90 12.78
C TRP A 180 0.29 16.78 12.18
N LEU A 181 0.69 15.80 12.98
CA LEU A 181 1.48 14.67 12.52
C LEU A 181 0.61 13.72 11.71
N TYR A 182 -0.64 13.52 12.11
CA TYR A 182 -1.61 12.77 11.31
C TYR A 182 -1.71 13.31 9.88
N ARG A 183 -1.92 14.63 9.72
CA ARG A 183 -1.92 15.25 8.38
C ARG A 183 -0.57 15.09 7.66
N ARG A 184 0.55 15.20 8.37
CA ARG A 184 1.88 15.00 7.76
C ARG A 184 2.06 13.57 7.25
N VAL A 185 1.65 12.57 8.02
CA VAL A 185 1.70 11.16 7.62
C VAL A 185 0.83 10.93 6.39
N LEU A 186 -0.40 11.47 6.37
CA LEU A 186 -1.26 11.39 5.18
C LEU A 186 -0.62 12.04 3.94
N TRP A 187 0.03 13.20 4.09
CA TRP A 187 0.76 13.83 2.99
C TRP A 187 1.93 12.97 2.50
N VAL A 188 2.69 12.36 3.41
CA VAL A 188 3.80 11.47 3.04
C VAL A 188 3.30 10.20 2.35
N THR A 189 2.18 9.62 2.81
CA THR A 189 1.52 8.49 2.13
C THR A 189 0.98 8.88 0.75
N LEU A 190 0.41 10.08 0.60
CA LEU A 190 -0.04 10.56 -0.70
C LEU A 190 1.15 10.79 -1.65
N ILE A 191 2.21 11.42 -1.17
CA ILE A 191 3.43 11.67 -1.94
C ILE A 191 4.11 10.36 -2.33
N SER A 192 4.17 9.35 -1.45
CA SER A 192 4.77 8.06 -1.81
C SER A 192 4.03 7.35 -2.94
N ALA A 193 2.73 7.57 -3.11
CA ALA A 193 1.96 7.05 -4.24
C ALA A 193 2.25 7.78 -5.57
N VAL A 194 2.87 8.97 -5.54
CA VAL A 194 3.23 9.74 -6.75
C VAL A 194 4.35 9.04 -7.53
N GLY A 195 5.30 8.39 -6.85
CA GLY A 195 6.38 7.65 -7.51
C GLY A 195 5.84 6.56 -8.45
N PRO A 196 5.03 5.61 -7.93
CA PRO A 196 4.43 4.57 -8.77
C PRO A 196 3.51 5.07 -9.87
N LEU A 197 2.76 6.15 -9.58
CA LEU A 197 1.93 6.84 -10.58
C LEU A 197 2.80 7.37 -11.72
N THR A 198 3.93 8.01 -11.40
CA THR A 198 4.81 8.65 -12.38
C THR A 198 5.36 7.61 -13.36
N ILE A 199 5.82 6.46 -12.87
CA ILE A 199 6.34 5.38 -13.74
C ILE A 199 5.22 4.82 -14.62
N ALA A 200 4.04 4.58 -14.05
CA ALA A 200 2.91 4.06 -14.81
C ALA A 200 2.47 5.02 -15.94
N VAL A 201 2.46 6.33 -15.68
CA VAL A 201 2.17 7.35 -16.70
C VAL A 201 3.30 7.45 -17.72
N ALA A 202 4.55 7.32 -17.30
CA ALA A 202 5.71 7.33 -18.20
C ALA A 202 5.68 6.14 -19.17
N ASP A 203 5.29 4.95 -18.71
CA ASP A 203 5.13 3.75 -19.53
C ASP A 203 3.94 3.83 -20.49
N VAL A 204 2.81 4.41 -20.06
CA VAL A 204 1.69 4.74 -20.95
C VAL A 204 2.15 5.66 -22.08
N ARG A 205 2.93 6.70 -21.74
CA ARG A 205 3.47 7.65 -22.72
C ARG A 205 4.45 6.98 -23.69
N SER A 206 5.35 6.14 -23.20
CA SER A 206 6.34 5.47 -24.04
C SER A 206 5.68 4.47 -24.99
N GLU A 207 4.69 3.69 -24.52
CA GLU A 207 3.94 2.76 -25.36
C GLU A 207 3.15 3.50 -26.45
N LEU A 208 2.47 4.60 -26.11
CA LEU A 208 1.78 5.42 -27.11
C LEU A 208 2.74 6.03 -28.13
N ALA A 209 3.93 6.45 -27.73
CA ALA A 209 4.93 7.01 -28.64
C ALA A 209 5.54 5.94 -29.56
N PHE A 210 5.70 4.70 -29.08
CA PHE A 210 6.33 3.62 -29.83
C PHE A 210 5.33 2.84 -30.70
N ALA A 211 4.21 2.39 -30.12
CA ALA A 211 3.23 1.53 -30.76
C ALA A 211 2.01 2.28 -31.31
N GLY A 212 1.84 3.57 -30.97
CA GLY A 212 0.70 4.39 -31.40
C GLY A 212 -0.63 4.06 -30.72
N LYS A 213 -0.68 3.00 -29.91
CA LYS A 213 -1.87 2.57 -29.16
C LYS A 213 -1.45 1.72 -27.96
N ILE A 214 -2.34 1.63 -26.96
CA ILE A 214 -2.23 0.66 -25.87
C ILE A 214 -3.21 -0.47 -26.15
N ASN A 215 -2.74 -1.72 -26.07
CA ASN A 215 -3.60 -2.88 -26.26
C ASN A 215 -4.37 -3.16 -24.96
N PHE A 216 -5.59 -2.63 -24.88
CA PHE A 216 -6.54 -3.02 -23.85
C PHE A 216 -7.25 -4.32 -24.24
N ASN A 217 -7.37 -5.22 -23.28
CA ASN A 217 -8.13 -6.46 -23.42
C ASN A 217 -8.87 -6.74 -22.10
N GLY A 218 -9.60 -7.85 -22.04
CA GLY A 218 -10.33 -8.23 -20.83
C GLY A 218 -9.47 -8.59 -19.61
N GLN A 219 -8.15 -8.42 -19.62
CA GLN A 219 -7.22 -8.71 -18.53
C GLN A 219 -6.65 -7.44 -17.88
N SER A 220 -5.93 -7.60 -16.76
CA SER A 220 -5.21 -6.49 -16.13
C SER A 220 -4.06 -6.00 -17.03
N ASN A 221 -3.77 -4.71 -17.02
CA ASN A 221 -2.85 -4.10 -17.97
C ASN A 221 -1.51 -3.68 -17.32
N PHE A 222 -0.42 -4.34 -17.75
CA PHE A 222 0.93 -4.11 -17.23
C PHE A 222 1.56 -2.79 -17.69
N VAL A 223 1.26 -2.32 -18.91
CA VAL A 223 1.77 -1.04 -19.43
C VAL A 223 1.25 0.11 -18.56
N THR A 224 -0.07 0.13 -18.32
CA THR A 224 -0.70 1.11 -17.41
C THR A 224 -0.33 0.90 -15.94
N SER A 225 0.48 -0.10 -15.63
CA SER A 225 0.98 -0.39 -14.28
C SER A 225 2.48 -0.15 -14.16
N GLY A 226 3.13 0.45 -15.15
CA GLY A 226 4.58 0.71 -15.09
C GLY A 226 5.41 -0.58 -15.17
N GLY A 227 4.95 -1.56 -15.95
CA GLY A 227 5.64 -2.84 -16.13
C GLY A 227 5.60 -3.78 -14.93
N PHE A 228 4.83 -3.46 -13.88
CA PHE A 228 4.69 -4.26 -12.66
C PHE A 228 3.26 -4.75 -12.44
N GLY A 229 3.08 -5.64 -11.44
CA GLY A 229 1.82 -6.29 -11.13
C GLY A 229 0.67 -5.29 -10.93
N PRO A 230 -0.35 -5.28 -11.81
CA PRO A 230 -1.44 -4.29 -11.77
C PRO A 230 -2.19 -4.25 -10.43
N VAL A 231 -2.30 -5.39 -9.75
CA VAL A 231 -2.92 -5.48 -8.42
C VAL A 231 -2.11 -4.73 -7.36
N GLN A 232 -0.78 -4.82 -7.40
CA GLN A 232 0.08 -4.16 -6.42
C GLN A 232 0.14 -2.65 -6.66
N VAL A 233 0.26 -2.25 -7.92
CA VAL A 233 0.25 -0.84 -8.33
C VAL A 233 -1.09 -0.20 -7.96
N SER A 234 -2.21 -0.79 -8.39
CA SER A 234 -3.54 -0.27 -8.04
C SER A 234 -3.77 -0.22 -6.53
N SER A 235 -3.26 -1.16 -5.73
CA SER A 235 -3.37 -1.14 -4.26
C SER A 235 -2.57 0.03 -3.64
N ALA A 236 -1.35 0.30 -4.09
CA ALA A 236 -0.55 1.42 -3.59
C ALA A 236 -1.15 2.78 -3.97
N LEU A 237 -1.62 2.92 -5.22
CA LEU A 237 -2.32 4.13 -5.65
C LEU A 237 -3.63 4.33 -4.87
N SER A 238 -4.35 3.25 -4.58
CA SER A 238 -5.58 3.27 -3.76
C SER A 238 -5.33 3.72 -2.32
N LEU A 239 -4.20 3.32 -1.72
CA LEU A 239 -3.77 3.85 -0.42
C LEU A 239 -3.51 5.36 -0.50
N GLY A 240 -2.91 5.84 -1.60
CA GLY A 240 -2.76 7.26 -1.90
C GLY A 240 -4.11 7.99 -2.01
N ILE A 241 -5.09 7.42 -2.73
CA ILE A 241 -6.45 7.97 -2.84
C ILE A 241 -7.09 8.09 -1.46
N MET A 242 -6.99 7.05 -0.62
CA MET A 242 -7.53 7.09 0.74
C MET A 242 -6.87 8.21 1.57
N ALA A 243 -5.55 8.35 1.48
CA ALA A 243 -4.83 9.44 2.13
C ALA A 243 -5.29 10.82 1.63
N ALA A 244 -5.49 10.98 0.32
CA ALA A 244 -6.00 12.20 -0.28
C ALA A 244 -7.42 12.53 0.20
N ILE A 245 -8.33 11.56 0.26
CA ILE A 245 -9.70 11.77 0.78
C ILE A 245 -9.66 12.24 2.24
N PHE A 246 -8.84 11.62 3.08
CA PHE A 246 -8.68 12.06 4.46
C PHE A 246 -8.06 13.45 4.57
N LEU A 247 -7.15 13.83 3.67
CA LEU A 247 -6.63 15.19 3.56
C LEU A 247 -7.70 16.18 3.10
N ILE A 248 -8.57 15.81 2.15
CA ILE A 248 -9.66 16.69 1.69
C ILE A 248 -10.58 17.08 2.84
N ILE A 249 -10.86 16.13 3.74
CA ILE A 249 -11.72 16.33 4.91
C ILE A 249 -10.99 17.07 6.04
N SER A 250 -9.69 16.79 6.26
CA SER A 250 -8.96 17.24 7.45
C SER A 250 -8.02 18.44 7.25
N GLU A 251 -7.61 18.74 6.02
CA GLU A 251 -6.68 19.82 5.70
C GLU A 251 -7.35 21.18 5.84
N ARG A 252 -6.64 22.14 6.45
CA ARG A 252 -7.17 23.48 6.73
C ARG A 252 -6.84 24.47 5.62
N GLU A 253 -5.69 24.29 4.99
CA GLU A 253 -5.19 25.14 3.92
C GLU A 253 -5.88 24.79 2.59
N LYS A 254 -6.60 25.75 2.00
CA LYS A 254 -7.38 25.53 0.77
C LYS A 254 -6.52 25.07 -0.41
N ALA A 255 -5.35 25.69 -0.60
CA ALA A 255 -4.43 25.33 -1.69
C ALA A 255 -3.95 23.88 -1.56
N ALA A 256 -3.49 23.47 -0.37
CA ALA A 256 -3.09 22.09 -0.10
C ALA A 256 -4.26 21.10 -0.29
N ARG A 257 -5.48 21.49 0.10
CA ARG A 257 -6.68 20.68 -0.16
C ARG A 257 -6.93 20.46 -1.65
N ILE A 258 -6.79 21.51 -2.47
CA ILE A 258 -6.95 21.43 -3.93
C ILE A 258 -5.89 20.50 -4.53
N VAL A 259 -4.63 20.61 -4.09
CA VAL A 259 -3.55 19.70 -4.54
C VAL A 259 -3.91 18.24 -4.24
N ALA A 260 -4.39 17.94 -3.03
CA ALA A 260 -4.83 16.59 -2.67
C ALA A 260 -6.02 16.12 -3.53
N SER A 261 -6.99 16.99 -3.79
CA SER A 261 -8.13 16.68 -4.68
C SER A 261 -7.68 16.35 -6.10
N VAL A 262 -6.80 17.14 -6.68
CA VAL A 262 -6.28 16.92 -8.05
C VAL A 262 -5.52 15.60 -8.11
N LEU A 263 -4.64 15.32 -7.15
CA LEU A 263 -3.93 14.05 -7.08
C LEU A 263 -4.87 12.86 -6.89
N ALA A 264 -5.94 12.99 -6.10
CA ALA A 264 -6.92 11.92 -5.92
C ALA A 264 -7.59 11.54 -7.25
N VAL A 265 -7.91 12.53 -8.10
CA VAL A 265 -8.50 12.30 -9.42
C VAL A 265 -7.49 11.58 -10.33
N ILE A 266 -6.26 12.08 -10.41
CA ILE A 266 -5.21 11.47 -11.26
C ILE A 266 -4.93 10.02 -10.83
N LEU A 267 -4.78 9.78 -9.52
CA LEU A 267 -4.60 8.44 -8.96
C LEU A 267 -5.80 7.54 -9.27
N GLY A 268 -7.03 8.07 -9.15
CA GLY A 268 -8.26 7.34 -9.45
C GLY A 268 -8.35 6.89 -10.89
N VAL A 269 -8.03 7.80 -11.83
CA VAL A 269 -7.93 7.48 -13.27
C VAL A 269 -6.90 6.38 -13.49
N GLN A 270 -5.70 6.51 -12.90
CA GLN A 270 -4.65 5.52 -13.08
C GLN A 270 -5.03 4.14 -12.50
N VAL A 271 -5.67 4.09 -11.32
CA VAL A 271 -6.18 2.84 -10.72
C VAL A 271 -7.12 2.13 -11.68
N LEU A 272 -8.03 2.86 -12.33
CA LEU A 272 -8.97 2.29 -13.29
C LEU A 272 -8.26 1.80 -14.56
N LEU A 273 -7.29 2.56 -15.07
CA LEU A 273 -6.49 2.16 -16.25
C LEU A 273 -5.70 0.86 -16.04
N THR A 274 -5.31 0.52 -14.81
CA THR A 274 -4.63 -0.76 -14.52
C THR A 274 -5.48 -2.01 -14.84
N PHE A 275 -6.80 -1.84 -15.01
CA PHE A 275 -7.78 -2.93 -15.17
C PHE A 275 -7.76 -3.94 -14.01
N SER A 276 -7.25 -3.52 -12.85
CA SER A 276 -7.26 -4.26 -11.59
C SER A 276 -8.41 -3.81 -10.69
N ARG A 277 -9.47 -4.62 -10.64
CA ARG A 277 -10.65 -4.38 -9.79
C ARG A 277 -10.31 -4.30 -8.29
N GLY A 278 -9.24 -4.97 -7.86
CA GLY A 278 -8.85 -5.08 -6.45
C GLY A 278 -8.56 -3.72 -5.79
N GLY A 279 -7.84 -2.83 -6.48
CA GLY A 279 -7.55 -1.49 -5.95
C GLY A 279 -8.81 -0.64 -5.77
N SER A 280 -9.66 -0.58 -6.81
CA SER A 280 -10.93 0.14 -6.76
C SER A 280 -11.84 -0.36 -5.64
N PHE A 281 -11.94 -1.69 -5.47
CA PHE A 281 -12.71 -2.28 -4.37
C PHE A 281 -12.09 -1.98 -3.01
N ALA A 282 -10.77 -1.99 -2.87
CA ALA A 282 -10.10 -1.65 -1.62
C ALA A 282 -10.45 -0.24 -1.14
N VAL A 283 -10.46 0.76 -2.03
CA VAL A 283 -10.91 2.13 -1.69
C VAL A 283 -12.38 2.12 -1.27
N GLY A 284 -13.26 1.48 -2.06
CA GLY A 284 -14.70 1.43 -1.77
C GLY A 284 -15.01 0.80 -0.40
N ILE A 285 -14.42 -0.36 -0.11
CA ILE A 285 -14.60 -1.09 1.16
C ILE A 285 -14.02 -0.28 2.32
N ALA A 286 -12.81 0.28 2.17
CA ALA A 286 -12.19 1.09 3.22
C ALA A 286 -13.01 2.36 3.53
N MET A 287 -13.51 3.04 2.50
CA MET A 287 -14.35 4.22 2.66
C MET A 287 -15.72 3.89 3.26
N ALA A 288 -16.32 2.75 2.90
CA ALA A 288 -17.56 2.29 3.51
C ALA A 288 -17.36 1.96 5.00
N ALA A 289 -16.30 1.22 5.34
CA ALA A 289 -15.94 0.92 6.73
C ALA A 289 -15.66 2.19 7.53
N PHE A 290 -14.95 3.17 6.95
CA PHE A 290 -14.70 4.46 7.58
C PHE A 290 -15.98 5.27 7.78
N ALA A 291 -16.86 5.32 6.78
CA ALA A 291 -18.15 6.00 6.86
C ALA A 291 -19.03 5.39 7.97
N PHE A 292 -19.05 4.06 8.06
CA PHE A 292 -19.75 3.34 9.12
C PHE A 292 -19.17 3.67 10.50
N ALA A 293 -17.84 3.58 10.66
CA ALA A 293 -17.16 3.90 11.92
C ALA A 293 -17.37 5.35 12.37
N GLN A 294 -17.55 6.28 11.42
CA GLN A 294 -17.71 7.71 11.69
C GLN A 294 -19.16 8.21 11.56
N ALA A 295 -20.14 7.31 11.46
CA ALA A 295 -21.54 7.68 11.18
C ALA A 295 -22.15 8.66 12.19
N ARG A 296 -21.66 8.66 13.44
CA ARG A 296 -22.14 9.56 14.51
C ARG A 296 -21.50 10.96 14.46
N ASN A 297 -20.36 11.12 13.79
CA ASN A 297 -19.67 12.41 13.69
C ASN A 297 -20.21 13.21 12.50
N ARG A 298 -21.16 14.12 12.75
CA ARG A 298 -21.84 14.91 11.70
C ARG A 298 -20.87 15.63 10.76
N ARG A 299 -19.77 16.19 11.27
CA ARG A 299 -18.78 16.92 10.45
C ARG A 299 -18.08 15.98 9.48
N VAL A 300 -17.59 14.85 9.98
CA VAL A 300 -16.88 13.85 9.16
C VAL A 300 -17.84 13.21 8.17
N ARG A 301 -19.03 12.80 8.63
CA ARG A 301 -20.08 12.23 7.78
C ARG A 301 -20.46 13.14 6.61
N ASN A 302 -20.72 14.42 6.87
CA ASN A 302 -21.07 15.36 5.80
C ASN A 302 -19.89 15.57 4.84
N GLY A 303 -18.65 15.57 5.34
CA GLY A 303 -17.45 15.60 4.51
C GLY A 303 -17.33 14.38 3.59
N ILE A 304 -17.56 13.17 4.13
CA ILE A 304 -17.58 11.93 3.34
C ILE A 304 -18.67 11.98 2.27
N LEU A 305 -19.89 12.38 2.62
CA LEU A 305 -20.99 12.49 1.67
C LEU A 305 -20.70 13.50 0.56
N ALA A 306 -20.10 14.65 0.90
CA ALA A 306 -19.70 15.64 -0.07
C ALA A 306 -18.62 15.10 -1.03
N VAL A 307 -17.59 14.44 -0.50
CA VAL A 307 -16.56 13.80 -1.33
C VAL A 307 -17.18 12.72 -2.21
N ALA A 308 -18.02 11.85 -1.66
CA ALA A 308 -18.68 10.79 -2.42
C ALA A 308 -19.55 11.35 -3.55
N ALA A 309 -20.35 12.39 -3.27
CA ALA A 309 -21.19 13.03 -4.28
C ALA A 309 -20.36 13.69 -5.40
N VAL A 310 -19.31 14.44 -5.03
CA VAL A 310 -18.42 15.08 -6.02
C VAL A 310 -17.67 14.03 -6.84
N SER A 311 -17.11 13.01 -6.19
CA SER A 311 -16.40 11.91 -6.86
C SER A 311 -17.33 11.13 -7.78
N PHE A 312 -18.57 10.85 -7.38
CA PHE A 312 -19.56 10.18 -8.22
C PHE A 312 -19.91 11.01 -9.46
N THR A 313 -20.22 12.30 -9.28
CA THR A 313 -20.52 13.21 -10.40
C THR A 313 -19.34 13.30 -11.36
N LEU A 314 -18.13 13.50 -10.84
CA LEU A 314 -16.93 13.58 -11.66
C LEU A 314 -16.64 12.25 -12.37
N ALA A 315 -16.81 11.12 -11.68
CA ALA A 315 -16.60 9.80 -12.26
C ALA A 315 -17.58 9.54 -13.41
N TYR A 316 -18.86 9.78 -13.18
CA TYR A 316 -19.92 9.48 -14.14
C TYR A 316 -19.88 10.40 -15.38
N PHE A 317 -19.70 11.71 -15.19
CA PHE A 317 -19.79 12.67 -16.30
C PHE A 317 -18.46 12.95 -17.01
N VAL A 318 -17.32 12.64 -16.38
CA VAL A 318 -16.00 12.99 -16.94
C VAL A 318 -15.10 11.77 -17.07
N VAL A 319 -14.85 11.05 -15.97
CA VAL A 319 -13.83 9.99 -15.95
C VAL A 319 -14.25 8.77 -16.76
N PHE A 320 -15.46 8.25 -16.58
CA PHE A 320 -15.93 7.05 -17.28
C PHE A 320 -16.07 7.27 -18.79
N PRO A 321 -16.70 8.34 -19.29
CA PRO A 321 -16.72 8.62 -20.72
C PRO A 321 -15.32 8.73 -21.31
N TRP A 322 -14.40 9.42 -20.62
CA TRP A 322 -13.02 9.55 -21.08
C TRP A 322 -12.28 8.21 -21.10
N LEU A 323 -12.46 7.36 -20.08
CA LEU A 323 -11.86 6.02 -20.03
C LEU A 323 -12.40 5.12 -21.13
N GLU A 324 -13.71 5.20 -21.40
CA GLU A 324 -14.35 4.41 -22.43
C GLU A 324 -13.81 4.79 -23.82
N ASP A 325 -13.73 6.08 -24.11
CA ASP A 325 -13.15 6.60 -25.35
C ASP A 325 -11.65 6.25 -25.47
N PHE A 326 -10.88 6.38 -24.38
CA PHE A 326 -9.44 6.10 -24.37
C PHE A 326 -9.12 4.61 -24.51
N THR A 327 -9.97 3.73 -23.98
CA THR A 327 -9.76 2.27 -24.03
C THR A 327 -10.49 1.58 -25.19
N GLY A 328 -11.36 2.31 -25.90
CA GLY A 328 -12.06 1.85 -27.09
C GLY A 328 -13.03 0.69 -26.84
N GLY A 329 -13.84 0.74 -25.78
CA GLY A 329 -14.75 -0.37 -25.41
C GLY A 329 -14.30 -1.17 -24.18
N ALA A 330 -12.98 -1.26 -23.99
CA ALA A 330 -12.41 -2.31 -23.14
C ALA A 330 -12.61 -2.05 -21.64
N PHE A 331 -12.81 -0.79 -21.24
CA PHE A 331 -13.11 -0.44 -19.85
C PHE A 331 -14.47 -1.00 -19.42
N GLU A 332 -15.54 -0.69 -20.16
CA GLU A 332 -16.86 -1.26 -19.88
C GLU A 332 -16.86 -2.79 -19.92
N ASP A 333 -16.23 -3.40 -20.93
CA ASP A 333 -16.12 -4.86 -21.06
C ASP A 333 -15.46 -5.50 -19.82
N ARG A 334 -14.40 -4.88 -19.29
CA ARG A 334 -13.66 -5.39 -18.13
C ARG A 334 -14.45 -5.26 -16.84
N PHE A 335 -15.11 -4.13 -16.62
CA PHE A 335 -15.78 -3.83 -15.34
C PHE A 335 -17.23 -4.33 -15.26
N SER A 336 -17.89 -4.56 -16.40
CA SER A 336 -19.22 -5.20 -16.46
C SER A 336 -19.15 -6.73 -16.33
N ASN A 337 -18.03 -7.34 -16.70
CA ASN A 337 -17.87 -8.79 -16.65
C ASN A 337 -17.73 -9.32 -15.21
N THR A 338 -18.78 -10.00 -14.74
CA THR A 338 -18.84 -10.60 -13.40
C THR A 338 -18.23 -12.00 -13.32
N LYS A 339 -17.91 -12.65 -14.46
CA LYS A 339 -17.31 -13.99 -14.46
C LYS A 339 -15.85 -13.90 -14.00
N SER A 340 -15.48 -14.77 -13.07
CA SER A 340 -14.10 -14.90 -12.61
C SER A 340 -13.82 -16.33 -12.22
N SER A 341 -12.70 -16.89 -12.70
CA SER A 341 -12.16 -18.17 -12.22
C SER A 341 -11.77 -18.16 -10.74
N ARG A 342 -11.83 -17.00 -10.08
CA ARG A 342 -11.45 -16.84 -8.66
C ARG A 342 -12.48 -17.39 -7.68
N THR A 343 -13.72 -17.60 -8.10
CA THR A 343 -14.73 -18.26 -7.25
C THR A 343 -14.36 -19.72 -6.99
N ASP A 344 -13.86 -20.40 -8.03
CA ASP A 344 -13.47 -21.80 -7.93
C ASP A 344 -12.20 -21.93 -7.10
N LEU A 345 -11.21 -21.05 -7.31
CA LEU A 345 -10.01 -20.97 -6.48
C LEU A 345 -10.36 -20.74 -4.99
N ALA A 346 -11.29 -19.84 -4.69
CA ALA A 346 -11.72 -19.60 -3.32
C ALA A 346 -12.41 -20.82 -2.71
N ALA A 347 -13.25 -21.52 -3.48
CA ALA A 347 -13.90 -22.76 -3.03
C ALA A 347 -12.85 -23.86 -2.73
N TYR A 348 -11.86 -24.04 -3.60
CA TYR A 348 -10.76 -24.98 -3.36
C TYR A 348 -9.93 -24.57 -2.14
N ASP A 349 -9.61 -23.29 -1.96
CA ASP A 349 -8.89 -22.80 -0.77
C ASP A 349 -9.66 -23.10 0.52
N THR A 350 -10.99 -22.95 0.51
CA THR A 350 -11.83 -23.29 1.68
C THR A 350 -11.88 -24.78 1.96
N ASP A 351 -11.91 -25.62 0.93
CA ASP A 351 -11.89 -27.08 1.09
C ASP A 351 -10.52 -27.57 1.61
N ILE A 352 -9.43 -27.04 1.06
CA ILE A 352 -8.07 -27.31 1.57
C ILE A 352 -7.97 -26.93 3.04
N PHE A 353 -8.51 -25.78 3.44
CA PHE A 353 -8.53 -25.36 4.84
C PHE A 353 -9.37 -26.30 5.72
N ALA A 354 -10.58 -26.67 5.27
CA ALA A 354 -11.47 -27.57 6.01
C ALA A 354 -10.81 -28.94 6.27
N ASN A 355 -10.09 -29.46 5.27
CA ASN A 355 -9.38 -30.74 5.34
C ASN A 355 -8.07 -30.66 6.15
N ASN A 356 -7.54 -29.45 6.41
CA ASN A 356 -6.26 -29.24 7.10
C ASN A 356 -6.36 -28.19 8.22
N PHE A 357 -7.42 -28.26 9.04
CA PHE A 357 -7.78 -27.19 9.97
C PHE A 357 -6.70 -26.81 11.01
N VAL A 358 -5.92 -27.78 11.51
CA VAL A 358 -4.99 -27.57 12.64
C VAL A 358 -3.71 -26.84 12.22
N PHE A 359 -2.98 -27.40 11.25
CA PHE A 359 -1.68 -26.86 10.82
C PHE A 359 -1.72 -26.22 9.42
N GLY A 360 -2.87 -26.28 8.74
CA GLY A 360 -2.97 -25.92 7.34
C GLY A 360 -2.10 -26.82 6.46
N VAL A 361 -1.85 -26.34 5.25
CA VAL A 361 -0.94 -26.99 4.29
C VAL A 361 0.44 -26.33 4.26
N GLY A 362 0.69 -25.42 5.19
CA GLY A 362 1.91 -24.61 5.25
C GLY A 362 1.81 -23.28 4.48
N PRO A 363 2.54 -22.23 4.89
CA PRO A 363 2.57 -20.95 4.21
C PRO A 363 3.01 -21.10 2.74
N GLY A 364 2.28 -20.48 1.83
CA GLY A 364 2.57 -20.45 0.39
C GLY A 364 2.32 -21.77 -0.34
N MET A 365 1.67 -22.76 0.31
CA MET A 365 1.53 -24.10 -0.26
C MET A 365 0.25 -24.36 -1.02
N THR A 366 -0.75 -23.47 -0.93
CA THR A 366 -2.10 -23.74 -1.42
C THR A 366 -2.17 -24.04 -2.91
N LYS A 367 -1.39 -23.34 -3.75
CA LYS A 367 -1.32 -23.63 -5.20
C LYS A 367 -0.73 -25.01 -5.49
N TYR A 368 0.24 -25.45 -4.69
CA TYR A 368 0.89 -26.75 -4.87
C TYR A 368 -0.01 -27.91 -4.42
N GLN A 369 -1.04 -27.65 -3.62
CA GLN A 369 -2.07 -28.64 -3.28
C GLN A 369 -3.04 -28.89 -4.44
N ARG A 370 -3.24 -27.91 -5.33
CA ARG A 370 -4.11 -28.05 -6.50
C ARG A 370 -3.41 -28.74 -7.67
N LEU A 371 -2.19 -28.31 -7.99
CA LEU A 371 -1.43 -28.81 -9.14
C LEU A 371 -0.45 -29.95 -8.82
N GLY A 372 -0.03 -30.06 -7.56
CA GLY A 372 1.16 -30.83 -7.18
C GLY A 372 2.44 -30.00 -7.31
N TYR A 373 3.34 -30.08 -6.32
CA TYR A 373 4.60 -29.33 -6.31
C TYR A 373 5.50 -29.67 -7.50
N GLU A 374 5.62 -30.96 -7.85
CA GLU A 374 6.45 -31.43 -8.96
C GLU A 374 5.95 -30.92 -10.32
N VAL A 375 4.63 -30.86 -10.50
CA VAL A 375 4.01 -30.32 -11.72
C VAL A 375 4.39 -28.85 -11.89
N CYS A 376 4.36 -28.07 -10.81
CA CYS A 376 4.81 -26.67 -10.83
C CYS A 376 6.31 -26.50 -11.16
N GLN A 377 7.16 -27.49 -10.86
CA GLN A 377 8.59 -27.45 -11.21
C GLN A 377 8.82 -27.73 -12.71
N ILE A 378 7.97 -28.57 -13.31
CA ILE A 378 8.07 -28.97 -14.72
C ILE A 378 7.31 -28.01 -15.64
N ARG A 379 6.16 -27.50 -15.18
CA ARG A 379 5.22 -26.61 -15.88
C ARG A 379 5.04 -25.32 -15.09
N SER A 380 6.06 -24.46 -15.13
CA SER A 380 6.04 -23.16 -14.46
C SER A 380 4.92 -22.26 -14.99
N ASP A 381 4.55 -22.38 -16.26
CA ASP A 381 3.44 -21.67 -16.90
C ASP A 381 2.09 -21.98 -16.22
N GLN A 382 1.77 -23.26 -16.00
CA GLN A 382 0.55 -23.66 -15.30
C GLN A 382 0.55 -23.20 -13.84
N CYS A 383 1.72 -23.21 -13.20
CA CYS A 383 1.86 -22.75 -11.82
C CYS A 383 1.59 -21.25 -11.66
N VAL A 384 1.96 -20.45 -12.67
CA VAL A 384 1.73 -18.99 -12.68
C VAL A 384 0.24 -18.67 -12.86
N ASP A 385 -0.49 -19.47 -13.64
CA ASP A 385 -1.93 -19.31 -13.83
C ASP A 385 -2.76 -19.71 -12.60
N GLU A 386 -2.24 -20.63 -11.79
CA GLU A 386 -2.84 -21.10 -10.52
C GLU A 386 -2.48 -20.25 -9.31
N ALA A 387 -1.55 -19.31 -9.46
CA ALA A 387 -1.20 -18.37 -8.42
C ALA A 387 -2.36 -17.40 -8.17
N SER A 388 -2.79 -17.26 -6.91
CA SER A 388 -3.82 -16.29 -6.51
C SER A 388 -3.41 -14.84 -6.81
N SER A 389 -2.12 -14.62 -7.05
CA SER A 389 -1.56 -13.39 -7.57
C SER A 389 -0.40 -13.70 -8.53
N HIS A 390 -0.31 -13.01 -9.66
CA HIS A 390 0.84 -13.05 -10.60
C HIS A 390 2.11 -12.39 -9.99
N THR A 391 2.33 -12.53 -8.69
CA THR A 391 3.30 -11.73 -7.93
C THR A 391 4.31 -12.56 -7.13
N GLU A 392 4.15 -13.88 -7.09
CA GLU A 392 5.15 -14.77 -6.50
C GLU A 392 6.40 -14.77 -7.37
N PHE A 393 7.56 -14.36 -6.82
CA PHE A 393 8.89 -14.29 -7.46
C PHE A 393 8.90 -14.51 -8.99
N THR A 394 8.33 -13.55 -9.73
CA THR A 394 8.41 -13.48 -11.20
C THR A 394 9.57 -12.60 -11.61
#